data_AF-A0A673TAC2-F1
#
_entry.id   AF-A0A673TAC2-F1
#
_cell.length_a   1.000
_cell.length_b   1.000
_cell.length_c   1.000
_cell.angle_alpha   90.00
_cell.angle_beta   90.00
_cell.angle_gamma   90.00
#
_symmetry.space_group_name_H-M   'P 1'
#
loop_
_entity.id
_entity.type
_entity.pdbx_description
1 polymer ?
#
loop_
_entity_poly.entity_id
_entity_poly.type
_entity_poly.pdbx_seq_one_letter_code
_entity_poly.pdbx_strand_id
1 'polypeptide(L)'
;MCTFVWDNRKGLKVLFSVSVIRISSMNHFYPNEKCGPPPPIDNGDITTFPKPEYDPGSSVEYQCQSLYVLEGNKIITCSYGQWSKPPKCLDACVVSEETMEKHKIKFRWSPKKKLYAPTQDHVEFECKPGYVKRTAEHTFRVTCLEGKLTYPVCV
;
A
#
# COMPACT_ATOMS: atom_id res chain seq x y z
N MET A 1 27.57 -42.17 2.58
CA MET A 1 28.79 -42.92 2.20
C MET A 1 29.24 -43.65 3.47
N CYS A 2 29.20 -44.98 3.52
CA CYS A 2 29.47 -45.72 4.75
C CYS A 2 30.98 -45.78 5.03
N THR A 3 31.40 -45.42 6.24
CA THR A 3 32.77 -45.62 6.73
C THR A 3 32.79 -46.71 7.80
N PHE A 4 33.66 -47.68 7.63
CA PHE A 4 33.87 -48.76 8.59
C PHE A 4 34.91 -48.31 9.61
N VAL A 5 34.59 -48.35 10.89
CA VAL A 5 35.53 -48.06 11.99
C VAL A 5 35.69 -49.33 12.83
N TRP A 6 36.93 -49.72 13.08
CA TRP A 6 37.26 -50.94 13.81
C TRP A 6 37.63 -50.59 15.27
N ASP A 7 36.82 -51.07 16.24
CA ASP A 7 37.02 -50.87 17.68
C ASP A 7 37.42 -52.19 18.35
N ASN A 8 38.61 -52.20 18.97
CA ASN A 8 39.24 -53.36 19.61
C ASN A 8 38.48 -53.95 20.82
N ARG A 9 37.41 -53.30 21.31
CA ARG A 9 36.63 -53.83 22.45
C ARG A 9 35.24 -54.37 22.09
N LYS A 10 34.68 -54.07 20.91
CA LYS A 10 33.26 -54.38 20.60
C LYS A 10 32.96 -54.86 19.18
N GLY A 11 33.98 -55.23 18.39
CA GLY A 11 33.80 -55.77 17.04
C GLY A 11 33.35 -54.73 16.00
N LEU A 12 33.08 -55.19 14.77
CA LEU A 12 32.76 -54.34 13.63
C LEU A 12 31.37 -53.69 13.80
N LYS A 13 31.33 -52.37 13.96
CA LYS A 13 30.08 -51.60 14.00
C LYS A 13 29.86 -50.86 12.69
N VAL A 14 28.72 -51.15 12.05
CA VAL A 14 28.22 -50.34 10.94
C VAL A 14 27.60 -49.08 11.54
N LEU A 15 28.29 -47.96 11.42
CA LEU A 15 27.76 -46.66 11.82
C LEU A 15 27.08 -46.02 10.62
N PHE A 16 25.77 -45.79 10.72
CA PHE A 16 25.06 -44.97 9.75
C PHE A 16 25.51 -43.52 9.95
N SER A 17 26.28 -42.99 9.00
CA SER A 17 26.55 -41.56 8.94
C SER A 17 25.23 -40.85 8.69
N VAL A 18 24.57 -40.35 9.74
CA VAL A 18 23.50 -39.37 9.55
C VAL A 18 24.20 -38.06 9.20
N SER A 19 24.46 -37.86 7.91
CA SER A 19 24.87 -36.57 7.40
C SER A 19 23.74 -35.60 7.71
N VAL A 20 23.96 -34.67 8.64
CA VAL A 20 23.08 -33.51 8.77
C VAL A 20 23.29 -32.69 7.52
N ILE A 21 22.46 -32.92 6.50
CA ILE A 21 22.40 -32.05 5.33
C ILE A 21 22.00 -30.69 5.89
N ARG A 22 22.90 -29.69 5.82
CA ARG A 22 22.51 -28.29 5.96
C ARG A 22 21.62 -27.96 4.77
N ILE A 23 20.32 -28.17 4.92
CA ILE A 23 19.33 -27.73 3.95
C ILE A 23 19.14 -26.23 4.21
N SER A 24 19.85 -25.38 3.47
CA SER A 24 19.51 -23.96 3.38
C SER A 24 18.15 -23.83 2.69
N SER A 25 17.13 -23.44 3.47
CA SER A 25 15.76 -23.14 3.06
C SER A 25 14.91 -24.31 2.56
N MET A 26 14.48 -25.19 3.48
CA MET A 26 13.13 -25.73 3.37
C MET A 26 12.15 -24.60 3.73
N ASN A 27 11.33 -24.15 2.78
CA ASN A 27 10.16 -23.32 3.08
C ASN A 27 9.24 -24.11 4.02
N HIS A 28 9.35 -23.84 5.32
CA HIS A 28 8.46 -24.37 6.35
C HIS A 28 7.08 -23.75 6.14
N PHE A 29 6.22 -24.41 5.35
CA PHE A 29 4.82 -24.00 5.20
C PHE A 29 4.02 -24.66 6.33
N TYR A 30 4.16 -24.15 7.56
CA TYR A 30 3.36 -24.64 8.68
C TYR A 30 2.03 -23.88 8.70
N PRO A 31 0.87 -24.54 8.50
CA PRO A 31 -0.44 -23.88 8.48
C PRO A 31 -0.80 -23.20 9.80
N ASN A 32 -0.08 -23.51 10.89
CA ASN A 32 -0.26 -22.95 12.21
C ASN A 32 0.78 -21.89 12.59
N GLU A 33 1.57 -21.38 11.63
CA GLU A 33 2.60 -20.38 11.91
C GLU A 33 2.00 -18.99 12.15
N LYS A 34 2.36 -18.39 13.28
CA LYS A 34 1.93 -17.07 13.71
C LYS A 34 2.63 -15.97 12.92
N CYS A 35 1.96 -14.84 12.76
CA CYS A 35 2.57 -13.65 12.17
C CYS A 35 3.13 -12.74 13.26
N GLY A 36 4.19 -11.99 12.93
CA GLY A 36 4.63 -10.85 13.72
C GLY A 36 3.71 -9.63 13.56
N PRO A 37 4.14 -8.44 14.00
CA PRO A 37 3.39 -7.22 13.81
C PRO A 37 3.05 -6.95 12.32
N PRO A 38 1.87 -6.38 12.02
CA PRO A 38 1.51 -5.96 10.67
C PRO A 38 2.55 -5.01 10.04
N PRO A 39 2.77 -5.08 8.72
CA PRO A 39 3.73 -4.20 8.04
C PRO A 39 3.23 -2.75 7.98
N PRO A 40 4.03 -1.74 8.35
CA PRO A 40 3.60 -0.35 8.28
C PRO A 40 3.33 0.09 6.83
N ILE A 41 2.43 1.06 6.65
CA ILE A 41 2.13 1.68 5.35
C ILE A 41 2.36 3.19 5.42
N ASP A 42 2.70 3.80 4.29
CA ASP A 42 2.82 5.26 4.20
C ASP A 42 1.46 5.92 4.39
N ASN A 43 1.42 7.01 5.17
CA ASN A 43 0.22 7.82 5.41
C ASN A 43 -1.00 7.03 5.90
N GLY A 44 -0.78 5.95 6.64
CA GLY A 44 -1.84 5.15 7.25
C GLY A 44 -1.32 4.29 8.39
N ASP A 45 -2.26 3.73 9.16
CA ASP A 45 -1.95 2.84 10.28
C ASP A 45 -3.08 1.83 10.49
N ILE A 46 -2.85 0.81 11.30
CA ILE A 46 -3.90 -0.10 11.75
C ILE A 46 -4.83 0.60 12.75
N THR A 47 -6.11 0.23 12.74
CA THR A 47 -7.13 0.83 13.63
C THR A 47 -7.06 0.33 15.08
N THR A 48 -6.13 -0.57 15.38
CA THR A 48 -5.99 -1.24 16.69
C THR A 48 -4.54 -1.18 17.16
N PHE A 49 -4.29 -1.43 18.44
CA PHE A 49 -2.92 -1.48 18.94
C PHE A 49 -2.18 -2.73 18.42
N PRO A 50 -0.95 -2.57 17.89
CA PRO A 50 -0.17 -3.70 17.41
C PRO A 50 0.21 -4.64 18.55
N LYS A 51 0.08 -5.94 18.29
CA LYS A 51 0.56 -7.01 19.17
C LYS A 51 1.92 -7.53 18.68
N PRO A 52 2.75 -8.10 19.56
CA PRO A 52 4.00 -8.73 19.13
C PRO A 52 3.77 -9.97 18.24
N GLU A 53 2.65 -10.67 18.42
CA GLU A 53 2.29 -11.89 17.68
C GLU A 53 0.79 -11.96 17.38
N TYR A 54 0.45 -12.62 16.26
CA TYR A 54 -0.91 -12.86 15.78
C TYR A 54 -1.09 -14.31 15.37
N ASP A 55 -2.16 -14.95 15.83
CA ASP A 55 -2.48 -16.34 15.47
C ASP A 55 -2.88 -16.45 13.99
N PRO A 56 -2.68 -17.61 13.33
CA PRO A 56 -3.15 -17.87 11.98
C PRO A 56 -4.64 -17.54 11.82
N GLY A 57 -5.00 -16.86 10.72
CA GLY A 57 -6.37 -16.38 10.47
C GLY A 57 -6.72 -15.06 11.16
N SER A 58 -5.87 -14.53 12.04
CA SER A 58 -6.03 -13.17 12.57
C SER A 58 -6.07 -12.14 11.45
N SER A 59 -6.88 -11.11 11.63
CA SER A 59 -7.00 -10.02 10.66
C SER A 59 -6.91 -8.66 11.33
N VAL A 60 -6.34 -7.70 10.62
CA VAL A 60 -6.26 -6.29 11.06
C VAL A 60 -6.76 -5.38 9.95
N GLU A 61 -7.35 -4.26 10.35
CA GLU A 61 -7.85 -3.24 9.42
C GLU A 61 -6.94 -2.02 9.42
N TYR A 62 -6.59 -1.56 8.22
CA TYR A 62 -5.86 -0.33 7.98
C TYR A 62 -6.80 0.84 7.72
N GLN A 63 -6.34 2.02 8.12
CA GLN A 63 -6.95 3.30 7.83
C GLN A 63 -5.90 4.29 7.36
N CYS A 64 -6.21 5.01 6.29
CA CYS A 64 -5.37 6.12 5.83
C CYS A 64 -5.59 7.37 6.68
N GLN A 65 -4.56 8.21 6.76
CA GLN A 65 -4.65 9.54 7.35
C GLN A 65 -5.69 10.40 6.60
N SER A 66 -6.11 11.48 7.24
CA SER A 66 -7.04 12.43 6.63
C SER A 66 -6.50 12.91 5.27
N LEU A 67 -7.39 13.05 4.28
CA LEU A 67 -7.07 13.48 2.92
C LEU A 67 -6.26 12.47 2.09
N TYR A 68 -6.13 11.22 2.52
CA TYR A 68 -5.63 10.13 1.69
C TYR A 68 -6.74 9.12 1.37
N VAL A 69 -6.63 8.48 0.20
CA VAL A 69 -7.61 7.48 -0.26
C VAL A 69 -6.99 6.10 -0.18
N LEU A 70 -7.69 5.17 0.48
CA LEU A 70 -7.26 3.78 0.59
C LEU A 70 -7.45 3.05 -0.74
N GLU A 71 -6.37 2.47 -1.27
CA GLU A 71 -6.38 1.59 -2.43
C GLU A 71 -6.01 0.16 -2.01
N GLY A 72 -6.85 -0.81 -2.41
CA GLY A 72 -6.65 -2.22 -2.13
C GLY A 72 -7.56 -2.75 -1.02
N ASN A 73 -7.17 -3.88 -0.42
CA ASN A 73 -7.95 -4.47 0.67
C ASN A 73 -7.59 -3.80 2.00
N LYS A 74 -8.57 -3.16 2.64
CA LYS A 74 -8.39 -2.52 3.94
C LYS A 74 -8.07 -3.53 5.05
N ILE A 75 -8.47 -4.79 4.88
CA ILE A 75 -8.22 -5.87 5.84
C ILE A 75 -7.11 -6.75 5.32
N ILE A 76 -6.09 -6.99 6.14
CA ILE A 76 -5.11 -8.04 5.87
C ILE A 76 -5.27 -9.20 6.85
N THR A 77 -4.90 -10.39 6.40
CA THR A 77 -5.05 -11.63 7.16
C THR A 77 -3.70 -12.34 7.28
N CYS A 78 -3.44 -12.90 8.46
CA CYS A 78 -2.27 -13.72 8.74
C CYS A 78 -2.50 -15.14 8.21
N SER A 79 -1.60 -15.64 7.37
CA SER A 79 -1.65 -17.01 6.84
C SER A 79 -0.25 -17.53 6.61
N TYR A 80 0.07 -18.72 7.14
CA TYR A 80 1.38 -19.36 6.99
C TYR A 80 2.55 -18.43 7.43
N GLY A 81 2.39 -17.77 8.59
CA GLY A 81 3.39 -16.84 9.11
C GLY A 81 3.56 -15.53 8.33
N GLN A 82 2.75 -15.30 7.30
CA GLN A 82 2.82 -14.14 6.42
C GLN A 82 1.52 -13.35 6.41
N TRP A 83 1.64 -12.03 6.39
CA TRP A 83 0.49 -11.15 6.17
C TRP A 83 0.14 -11.07 4.69
N SER A 84 -1.16 -11.04 4.37
CA SER A 84 -1.61 -10.69 3.02
C SER A 84 -1.18 -9.26 2.66
N LYS A 85 -1.14 -8.95 1.36
CA LYS A 85 -0.70 -7.66 0.83
C LYS A 85 -1.45 -6.48 1.50
N PRO A 86 -0.74 -5.53 2.14
CA PRO A 86 -1.35 -4.35 2.74
C PRO A 86 -1.88 -3.37 1.67
N PRO A 87 -2.85 -2.52 2.02
CA PRO A 87 -3.34 -1.48 1.12
C PRO A 87 -2.31 -0.35 0.98
N LYS A 88 -2.59 0.58 0.07
CA LYS A 88 -1.85 1.83 -0.10
C LYS A 88 -2.74 3.03 0.24
N CYS A 89 -2.14 4.11 0.67
CA CYS A 89 -2.81 5.40 0.85
C CYS A 89 -2.37 6.35 -0.25
N LEU A 90 -3.27 6.66 -1.19
CA LEU A 90 -3.02 7.53 -2.33
C LEU A 90 -3.25 8.99 -1.95
N ASP A 91 -2.35 9.87 -2.39
CA ASP A 91 -2.43 11.31 -2.17
C ASP A 91 -3.70 11.92 -2.76
N ALA A 92 -4.40 12.77 -2.00
CA ALA A 92 -5.37 13.69 -2.58
C ALA A 92 -4.67 14.87 -3.28
N CYS A 93 -5.35 15.45 -4.25
CA CYS A 93 -4.89 16.65 -4.92
C CYS A 93 -5.29 17.89 -4.13
N VAL A 94 -4.33 18.80 -3.97
CA VAL A 94 -4.59 20.15 -3.46
C VAL A 94 -4.90 21.07 -4.64
N VAL A 95 -6.06 21.72 -4.58
CA VAL A 95 -6.45 22.71 -5.59
C VAL A 95 -5.85 24.07 -5.22
N SER A 96 -4.69 24.40 -5.79
CA SER A 96 -3.99 25.68 -5.64
C SER A 96 -4.78 26.86 -6.21
N GLU A 97 -5.15 27.80 -5.32
CA GLU A 97 -5.75 29.08 -5.72
C GLU A 97 -4.80 29.91 -6.60
N GLU A 98 -3.50 29.90 -6.31
CA GLU A 98 -2.48 30.59 -7.10
C GLU A 98 -2.48 30.11 -8.57
N THR A 99 -2.55 28.79 -8.78
CA THR A 99 -2.59 28.23 -10.14
C THR A 99 -3.89 28.62 -10.86
N MET A 100 -5.01 28.64 -10.14
CA MET A 100 -6.30 29.09 -10.69
C MET A 100 -6.24 30.56 -11.13
N GLU A 101 -5.63 31.43 -10.32
CA GLU A 101 -5.44 32.85 -10.64
C GLU A 101 -4.52 33.08 -11.85
N LYS A 102 -3.44 32.30 -11.94
CA LYS A 102 -2.51 32.32 -13.07
C LYS A 102 -3.18 31.86 -14.36
N HIS A 103 -4.02 30.82 -14.29
CA HIS A 103 -4.70 30.21 -15.43
C HIS A 103 -6.04 30.87 -15.78
N LYS A 104 -6.47 31.89 -15.01
CA LYS A 104 -7.70 32.66 -15.22
C LYS A 104 -8.96 31.80 -15.19
N ILE A 105 -8.95 30.82 -14.29
CA ILE A 105 -10.04 29.85 -14.09
C ILE A 105 -10.64 29.99 -12.69
N LYS A 106 -11.85 29.49 -12.54
CA LYS A 106 -12.58 29.34 -11.28
C LYS A 106 -13.28 27.98 -11.27
N PHE A 107 -13.75 27.52 -10.11
CA PHE A 107 -14.60 26.34 -10.05
C PHE A 107 -15.91 26.60 -10.81
N ARG A 108 -16.38 25.60 -11.56
CA ARG A 108 -17.65 25.67 -12.30
C ARG A 108 -18.85 25.61 -11.36
N TRP A 109 -18.77 24.77 -10.34
CA TRP A 109 -19.82 24.58 -9.33
C TRP A 109 -19.19 24.56 -7.94
N SER A 110 -19.49 25.55 -7.11
CA SER A 110 -19.18 25.47 -5.67
C SER A 110 -19.81 26.60 -4.85
N PRO A 111 -20.66 26.29 -3.84
CA PRO A 111 -20.95 27.21 -2.73
C PRO A 111 -19.84 27.23 -1.65
N LYS A 112 -18.92 26.25 -1.64
CA LYS A 112 -17.72 26.19 -0.77
C LYS A 112 -16.50 25.78 -1.58
N LYS A 113 -15.35 26.42 -1.37
CA LYS A 113 -14.09 26.13 -2.08
C LYS A 113 -13.68 24.65 -1.85
N LYS A 114 -13.78 23.80 -2.88
CA LYS A 114 -13.29 22.40 -2.85
C LYS A 114 -11.77 22.39 -3.01
N LEU A 115 -11.06 22.73 -1.94
CA LEU A 115 -9.60 22.88 -1.92
C LEU A 115 -8.86 21.53 -1.95
N TYR A 116 -9.53 20.44 -1.61
CA TYR A 116 -8.97 19.09 -1.62
C TYR A 116 -9.86 18.18 -2.46
N ALA A 117 -9.25 17.41 -3.35
CA ALA A 117 -9.92 16.44 -4.20
C ALA A 117 -9.29 15.05 -3.96
N PRO A 118 -10.03 14.07 -3.43
CA PRO A 118 -9.59 12.68 -3.34
C PRO A 118 -9.08 12.15 -4.69
N THR A 119 -8.11 11.23 -4.68
CA THR A 119 -7.71 10.53 -5.91
C THR A 119 -8.92 9.83 -6.55
N GLN A 120 -9.00 9.90 -7.88
CA GLN A 120 -10.13 9.50 -8.74
C GLN A 120 -11.38 10.41 -8.68
N ASP A 121 -11.39 11.43 -7.83
CA ASP A 121 -12.46 12.44 -7.84
C ASP A 121 -12.27 13.44 -9.00
N HIS A 122 -13.35 14.09 -9.40
CA HIS A 122 -13.36 15.10 -10.46
C HIS A 122 -13.51 16.51 -9.89
N VAL A 123 -12.80 17.44 -10.52
CA VAL A 123 -12.88 18.88 -10.29
C VAL A 123 -13.23 19.57 -11.60
N GLU A 124 -14.33 20.31 -11.59
CA GLU A 124 -14.78 21.08 -12.75
C GLU A 124 -14.43 22.56 -12.63
N PHE A 125 -13.81 23.10 -13.68
CA PHE A 125 -13.42 24.48 -13.80
C PHE A 125 -14.19 25.17 -14.94
N GLU A 126 -14.20 26.50 -14.89
CA GLU A 126 -14.64 27.37 -15.97
C GLU A 126 -13.76 28.62 -16.02
N CYS A 127 -13.75 29.32 -17.16
CA CYS A 127 -13.02 30.57 -17.27
C CYS A 127 -13.64 31.66 -16.37
N LYS A 128 -12.79 32.54 -15.85
CA LYS A 128 -13.25 33.78 -15.23
C LYS A 128 -13.97 34.67 -16.26
N PRO A 129 -14.88 35.56 -15.83
CA PRO A 129 -15.54 36.49 -16.75
C PRO A 129 -14.52 37.29 -17.56
N GLY A 130 -14.72 37.38 -18.87
CA GLY A 130 -13.83 38.10 -19.79
C GLY A 130 -12.69 37.26 -20.38
N TYR A 131 -12.52 36.00 -19.97
CA TYR A 131 -11.50 35.08 -20.50
C TYR A 131 -12.12 33.96 -21.33
N VAL A 132 -11.40 33.48 -22.34
CA VAL A 132 -11.83 32.41 -23.24
C VAL A 132 -10.99 31.15 -23.06
N LYS A 133 -11.57 29.99 -23.39
CA LYS A 133 -10.91 28.69 -23.24
C LYS A 133 -9.74 28.58 -24.22
N ARG A 134 -8.53 28.35 -23.72
CA ARG A 134 -7.34 28.05 -24.54
C ARG A 134 -7.13 26.55 -24.73
N THR A 135 -7.35 25.78 -23.66
CA THR A 135 -7.26 24.31 -23.70
C THR A 135 -8.59 23.70 -24.12
N ALA A 136 -8.56 22.44 -24.58
CA ALA A 136 -9.75 21.74 -25.05
C ALA A 136 -10.82 21.57 -23.96
N GLU A 137 -12.10 21.51 -24.35
CA GLU A 137 -13.24 21.46 -23.43
C GLU A 137 -13.13 20.35 -22.36
N HIS A 138 -12.67 19.17 -22.75
CA HIS A 138 -12.54 18.02 -21.85
C HIS A 138 -11.51 18.26 -20.72
N THR A 139 -10.59 19.22 -20.88
CA THR A 139 -9.60 19.58 -19.84
C THR A 139 -10.21 20.37 -18.68
N PHE A 140 -11.45 20.85 -18.83
CA PHE A 140 -12.15 21.59 -17.77
C PHE A 140 -12.79 20.69 -16.72
N ARG A 141 -12.89 19.38 -16.97
CA ARG A 141 -13.26 18.37 -15.98
C ARG A 141 -12.05 17.48 -15.70
N VAL A 142 -11.30 17.83 -14.67
CA VAL A 142 -10.02 17.21 -14.33
C VAL A 142 -10.22 16.12 -13.30
N THR A 143 -9.53 14.99 -13.45
CA THR A 143 -9.48 13.92 -12.45
C THR A 143 -8.21 14.08 -11.62
N CYS A 144 -8.32 13.97 -10.29
CA CYS A 144 -7.17 13.87 -9.42
C CYS A 144 -6.54 12.47 -9.52
N LEU A 145 -5.23 12.39 -9.74
CA LEU A 145 -4.50 11.11 -9.78
C LEU A 145 -3.25 11.21 -8.92
N GLU A 146 -3.25 10.55 -7.75
CA GLU A 146 -2.10 10.46 -6.83
C GLU A 146 -1.45 11.83 -6.57
N GLY A 147 -2.23 12.79 -6.08
CA GLY A 147 -1.76 14.15 -5.78
C GLY A 147 -1.53 15.05 -7.00
N LYS A 148 -1.64 14.53 -8.22
CA LYS A 148 -1.42 15.30 -9.46
C LYS A 148 -2.74 15.77 -10.07
N LEU A 149 -2.89 17.09 -10.17
CA LEU A 149 -4.02 17.76 -10.83
C LEU A 149 -3.50 18.63 -11.99
N THR A 150 -4.02 18.42 -13.20
CA THR A 150 -3.62 19.21 -14.38
C THR A 150 -4.67 20.27 -14.68
N TYR A 151 -4.29 21.55 -14.59
CA TYR A 151 -5.23 22.66 -14.72
C TYR A 151 -5.48 23.04 -16.20
N PRO A 152 -6.73 23.33 -16.59
CA PRO A 152 -7.02 23.99 -17.87
C PRO A 152 -6.49 25.43 -17.88
N VAL A 153 -6.49 26.07 -19.04
CA VAL A 153 -6.03 27.46 -19.17
C VAL A 153 -7.01 28.30 -19.97
N CYS A 154 -7.24 29.53 -19.50
CA CYS A 154 -7.99 30.57 -20.21
C CYS A 154 -7.08 31.77 -20.52
N VAL A 155 -7.42 32.52 -21.56
CA VAL A 155 -6.70 33.73 -22.04
C VAL A 155 -7.64 34.89 -22.29
#